data_AF-A0A976JK64-F1
#
_entry.id   AF-A0A976JK64-F1
#
_cell.length_a   1.000
_cell.length_b   1.000
_cell.length_c   1.000
_cell.angle_alpha   90.00
_cell.angle_beta   90.00
_cell.angle_gamma   90.00
#
_symmetry.space_group_name_H-M   'P 1'
#
loop_
_entity.id
_entity.type
_entity.pdbx_description
1 polymer ?
#
loop_
_entity_poly.entity_id
_entity_poly.type
_entity_poly.pdbx_seq_one_letter_code
_entity_poly.pdbx_strand_id
1 'polypeptide(L)'
;MNGTAASKLKYGTGSFILMKKCGIKILTIIAAMFLSSEIFASVVSQEKAKTHLRYKIAVPKDLIVINKRADEVIIKSLNPEIFKSISDEIIAFSKDPNYVSSVKILPKEEDNAVSSLSIKLASPDVELFTFYKDREKYYVMDFWTDADTILNKDKKVAIEADKAKEAPKKVAALPVATKPEANSTEKTVLKRPEVAKAQVKTVKKAASEKAISPYRDFRYGASFLWDYEPLEPTLKKVVDLSRKTPEFFYPIKDRSYTKNEKEAHIQLSINLYRKKKFGLMYKSIELYKQKYGEEDQVDINEYLKANAILKENIDKGNTEPVKTALAMISTIAERTDNYEMKKGIYKYLLTSKIENNDYIKLLELAKKFYVASKENFDYEESGYAAELILYSLTNLRQVEKLRELIADKTVRKLVPAQLMIAYEIYTLLSMNKTKEVIDTWEKNKKGMVKPIHSAILYNVAEALFREAEYEKAISFYDDFIANYTYITQSG
;
A
#
# COMPACT_ATOMS: atom_id res chain seq x y z
N MET A 1 -71.20 73.69 -7.16
CA MET A 1 -70.97 74.33 -8.47
C MET A 1 -69.99 73.46 -9.24
N ASN A 2 -70.45 72.93 -10.39
CA ASN A 2 -69.78 72.47 -11.62
C ASN A 2 -68.36 71.85 -11.51
N GLY A 3 -68.02 70.67 -12.05
CA GLY A 3 -68.71 69.73 -12.93
C GLY A 3 -67.76 68.60 -13.40
N THR A 4 -68.34 67.50 -13.92
CA THR A 4 -67.96 66.70 -15.12
C THR A 4 -66.47 66.34 -15.39
N ALA A 5 -66.06 65.15 -15.85
CA ALA A 5 -66.70 63.91 -16.32
C ALA A 5 -65.63 62.80 -16.51
N ALA A 6 -66.07 61.52 -16.55
CA ALA A 6 -65.74 60.43 -17.52
C ALA A 6 -64.36 60.42 -18.23
N SER A 7 -63.62 59.32 -18.49
CA SER A 7 -63.96 57.91 -18.72
C SER A 7 -62.73 57.06 -19.14
N LYS A 8 -62.83 55.73 -18.92
CA LYS A 8 -62.43 54.57 -19.77
C LYS A 8 -60.93 54.24 -20.03
N LEU A 9 -60.47 53.03 -19.62
CA LEU A 9 -60.27 51.75 -20.38
C LEU A 9 -59.15 51.86 -21.47
N LYS A 10 -58.23 50.93 -21.75
CA LYS A 10 -58.07 49.47 -21.55
C LYS A 10 -56.71 49.02 -22.15
N TYR A 11 -56.17 47.90 -21.66
CA TYR A 11 -55.32 46.86 -22.31
C TYR A 11 -53.97 47.20 -23.01
N GLY A 12 -52.98 46.31 -22.82
CA GLY A 12 -52.05 45.92 -23.90
C GLY A 12 -50.62 45.57 -23.48
N THR A 13 -50.30 44.28 -23.52
CA THR A 13 -48.99 43.62 -23.44
C THR A 13 -47.93 44.09 -24.45
N GLY A 14 -46.63 44.02 -24.12
CA GLY A 14 -45.55 43.98 -25.10
C GLY A 14 -44.15 44.36 -24.59
N SER A 15 -43.25 43.39 -24.51
CA SER A 15 -41.79 43.57 -24.30
C SER A 15 -41.13 44.37 -25.42
N PHE A 16 -40.18 45.27 -25.11
CA PHE A 16 -39.00 45.55 -25.96
C PHE A 16 -37.83 46.13 -25.14
N ILE A 17 -36.81 45.27 -25.01
CA ILE A 17 -35.35 45.48 -25.04
C ILE A 17 -34.86 46.95 -24.98
N LEU A 18 -34.06 47.26 -23.94
CA LEU A 18 -33.14 48.41 -23.95
C LEU A 18 -31.69 47.90 -23.89
N MET A 19 -30.98 48.09 -25.01
CA MET A 19 -29.54 47.91 -25.14
C MET A 19 -28.76 48.77 -24.14
N LYS A 20 -27.79 48.16 -23.44
CA LYS A 20 -26.68 48.89 -22.79
C LYS A 20 -25.36 48.55 -23.47
N LYS A 21 -24.58 49.61 -23.68
CA LYS A 21 -23.39 49.76 -24.53
C LYS A 21 -22.31 48.70 -24.33
N CYS A 22 -21.82 48.20 -25.45
CA CYS A 22 -20.74 47.25 -25.61
C CYS A 22 -19.38 47.99 -25.54
N GLY A 23 -18.67 47.87 -24.43
CA GLY A 23 -17.26 48.22 -24.31
C GLY A 23 -16.44 46.94 -24.34
N ILE A 24 -16.11 46.45 -25.55
CA ILE A 24 -15.28 45.26 -25.72
C ILE A 24 -13.85 45.62 -25.29
N LYS A 25 -13.47 45.10 -24.14
CA LYS A 25 -12.12 45.17 -23.59
C LYS A 25 -11.14 44.48 -24.54
N ILE A 26 -10.39 45.27 -25.31
CA ILE A 26 -9.25 44.83 -26.16
C ILE A 26 -8.23 44.00 -25.36
N LEU A 27 -8.15 44.20 -24.04
CA LEU A 27 -7.32 43.41 -23.12
C LEU A 27 -7.71 41.92 -23.07
N THR A 28 -9.00 41.60 -23.24
CA THR A 28 -9.50 40.21 -23.18
C THR A 28 -9.20 39.43 -24.46
N ILE A 29 -9.05 40.12 -25.60
CA ILE A 29 -8.72 39.49 -26.89
C ILE A 29 -7.22 39.22 -26.96
N ILE A 30 -6.39 40.12 -26.42
CA ILE A 30 -4.94 39.88 -26.30
C ILE A 30 -4.66 38.77 -25.27
N ALA A 31 -5.40 38.74 -24.15
CA ALA A 31 -5.29 37.64 -23.17
C ALA A 31 -5.78 36.28 -23.74
N ALA A 32 -6.74 36.28 -24.67
CA ALA A 32 -7.19 35.06 -25.34
C ALA A 32 -6.20 34.54 -26.40
N MET A 33 -5.41 35.40 -27.04
CA MET A 33 -4.37 34.97 -27.99
C MET A 33 -3.10 34.42 -27.33
N PHE A 34 -2.86 34.70 -26.04
CA PHE A 34 -1.80 34.06 -25.25
C PHE A 34 -2.21 32.72 -24.60
N LEU A 35 -3.48 32.32 -24.71
CA LEU A 35 -4.00 31.07 -24.13
C LEU A 35 -4.07 29.89 -25.13
N SER A 36 -3.63 30.09 -26.38
CA SER A 36 -3.62 29.04 -27.41
C SER A 36 -2.26 28.85 -28.06
N SER A 37 -1.17 28.97 -27.30
CA SER A 37 0.00 28.16 -27.62
C SER A 37 -0.24 26.79 -27.00
N GLU A 38 -0.81 25.88 -27.77
CA GLU A 38 -0.53 24.46 -27.57
C GLU A 38 0.99 24.29 -27.76
N ILE A 39 1.71 24.43 -26.66
CA ILE A 39 3.02 23.85 -26.52
C ILE A 39 2.77 22.37 -26.79
N PHE A 40 3.22 21.88 -27.94
CA PHE A 40 3.27 20.44 -28.22
C PHE A 40 3.84 19.78 -26.97
N ALA A 41 2.97 19.14 -26.19
CA ALA A 41 3.38 18.46 -24.97
C ALA A 41 4.22 17.27 -25.43
N SER A 42 5.53 17.39 -25.32
CA SER A 42 6.45 16.28 -25.60
C SER A 42 6.00 15.07 -24.78
N VAL A 43 5.78 13.95 -25.46
CA VAL A 43 5.28 12.72 -24.82
C VAL A 43 6.29 12.20 -23.80
N VAL A 44 7.57 12.51 -24.02
CA VAL A 44 8.71 12.20 -23.17
C VAL A 44 9.46 13.49 -22.84
N SER A 45 9.65 13.76 -21.54
CA SER A 45 10.52 14.85 -21.08
C SER A 45 11.73 14.29 -20.35
N GLN A 46 12.93 14.80 -20.67
CA GLN A 46 14.18 14.43 -20.01
C GLN A 46 14.58 15.47 -18.95
N GLU A 47 14.85 15.02 -17.72
CA GLU A 47 15.42 15.82 -16.64
C GLU A 47 16.77 15.23 -16.22
N LYS A 48 17.82 16.06 -16.23
CA LYS A 48 19.17 15.65 -15.85
C LYS A 48 19.49 16.17 -14.45
N ALA A 49 19.61 15.27 -13.48
CA ALA A 49 20.07 15.59 -12.14
C ALA A 49 21.55 15.19 -11.96
N LYS A 50 22.17 15.62 -10.86
CA LYS A 50 23.58 15.31 -10.56
C LYS A 50 23.84 13.81 -10.33
N THR A 51 22.85 13.08 -9.83
CA THR A 51 22.97 11.66 -9.42
C THR A 51 22.19 10.71 -10.32
N HIS A 52 21.25 11.22 -11.10
CA HIS A 52 20.37 10.39 -11.92
C HIS A 52 19.88 11.12 -13.18
N LEU A 53 19.54 10.34 -14.19
CA LEU A 53 18.83 10.78 -15.38
C LEU A 53 17.37 10.35 -15.27
N ARG A 54 16.42 11.28 -15.44
CA ARG A 54 14.99 11.01 -15.33
C ARG A 54 14.30 11.21 -16.68
N TYR A 55 13.58 10.19 -17.13
CA TYR A 55 12.61 10.31 -18.22
C TYR A 55 11.19 10.30 -17.64
N LYS A 56 10.38 11.27 -18.03
CA LYS A 56 8.94 11.29 -17.73
C LYS A 56 8.19 11.00 -19.02
N ILE A 57 7.35 9.97 -19.03
CA ILE A 57 6.58 9.52 -20.19
C ILE A 57 5.10 9.74 -19.90
N ALA A 58 4.49 10.74 -20.53
CA ALA A 58 3.13 11.20 -20.29
C ALA A 58 2.08 10.30 -20.98
N VAL A 59 1.90 9.08 -20.47
CA VAL A 59 0.99 8.08 -21.05
C VAL A 59 0.21 7.34 -19.94
N PRO A 60 -1.06 6.94 -20.17
CA PRO A 60 -1.82 6.05 -19.29
C PRO A 60 -1.10 4.74 -18.95
N LYS A 61 -1.27 4.27 -17.71
CA LYS A 61 -0.59 3.09 -17.15
C LYS A 61 -0.72 1.83 -18.02
N ASP A 62 -1.88 1.63 -18.61
CA ASP A 62 -2.26 0.39 -19.31
C ASP A 62 -1.70 0.29 -20.74
N LEU A 63 -1.10 1.37 -21.26
CA LEU A 63 -0.65 1.43 -22.65
C LEU A 63 0.83 1.08 -22.83
N ILE A 64 1.62 1.06 -21.75
CA ILE A 64 3.07 0.82 -21.80
C ILE A 64 3.48 -0.22 -20.76
N VAL A 65 4.33 -1.15 -21.15
CA VAL A 65 5.01 -2.10 -20.27
C VAL A 65 6.53 -1.88 -20.35
N ILE A 66 7.17 -1.61 -19.21
CA ILE A 66 8.62 -1.39 -19.11
C ILE A 66 9.23 -2.55 -18.33
N ASN A 67 10.19 -3.25 -18.93
CA ASN A 67 10.89 -4.38 -18.29
C ASN A 67 12.40 -4.18 -18.39
N LYS A 68 13.13 -4.35 -17.27
CA LYS A 68 14.60 -4.44 -17.29
C LYS A 68 15.04 -5.90 -17.35
N ARG A 69 15.94 -6.23 -18.28
CA ARG A 69 16.63 -7.52 -18.39
C ARG A 69 18.14 -7.26 -18.41
N ALA A 70 18.81 -7.48 -17.28
CA ALA A 70 20.24 -7.25 -17.12
C ALA A 70 20.67 -5.82 -17.56
N ASP A 71 21.37 -5.71 -18.68
CA ASP A 71 21.89 -4.47 -19.28
C ASP A 71 20.94 -3.82 -20.31
N GLU A 72 19.74 -4.38 -20.52
CA GLU A 72 18.76 -3.86 -21.47
C GLU A 72 17.42 -3.50 -20.80
N VAL A 73 16.82 -2.39 -21.23
CA VAL A 73 15.47 -1.95 -20.84
C VAL A 73 14.56 -2.06 -22.05
N ILE A 74 13.53 -2.88 -21.95
CA ILE A 74 12.56 -3.14 -23.02
C ILE A 74 11.27 -2.40 -22.71
N ILE A 75 10.89 -1.48 -23.59
CA ILE A 75 9.61 -0.76 -23.55
C ILE A 75 8.70 -1.35 -24.63
N LYS A 76 7.51 -1.82 -24.24
CA LYS A 76 6.48 -2.36 -25.14
C LYS A 76 5.23 -1.49 -25.09
N SER A 77 4.60 -1.24 -26.23
CA SER A 77 3.31 -0.54 -26.31
C SER A 77 2.39 -1.21 -27.32
N LEU A 78 1.11 -1.37 -26.94
CA LEU A 78 0.07 -1.92 -27.82
C LEU A 78 -0.46 -0.88 -28.83
N ASN A 79 -0.21 0.42 -28.58
CA ASN A 79 -0.64 1.50 -29.47
C ASN A 79 0.53 1.93 -30.39
N PRO A 80 0.41 1.80 -31.72
CA PRO A 80 1.47 2.11 -32.67
C PRO A 80 1.78 3.61 -32.78
N GLU A 81 0.80 4.50 -32.59
CA GLU A 81 0.99 5.96 -32.69
C GLU A 81 1.81 6.48 -31.50
N ILE A 82 1.45 6.04 -30.29
CA ILE A 82 2.16 6.37 -29.04
C ILE A 82 3.55 5.73 -29.02
N PHE A 83 3.68 4.52 -29.54
CA PHE A 83 4.99 3.86 -29.63
C PHE A 83 5.95 4.67 -30.51
N LYS A 84 5.48 5.16 -31.66
CA LYS A 84 6.28 5.95 -32.60
C LYS A 84 6.74 7.28 -31.99
N SER A 85 5.86 8.01 -31.31
CA SER A 85 6.24 9.26 -30.65
C SER A 85 7.28 9.04 -29.54
N ILE A 86 7.10 7.97 -28.75
CA ILE A 86 8.06 7.62 -27.68
C ILE A 86 9.41 7.19 -28.27
N SER A 87 9.42 6.36 -29.31
CA SER A 87 10.66 5.91 -29.91
C SER A 87 11.45 7.07 -30.52
N ASP A 88 10.78 7.95 -31.25
CA ASP A 88 11.44 9.08 -31.92
C ASP A 88 12.01 10.07 -30.89
N GLU A 89 11.28 10.34 -29.80
CA GLU A 89 11.74 11.21 -28.72
C GLU A 89 12.87 10.58 -27.88
N ILE A 90 12.77 9.29 -27.52
CA ILE A 90 13.84 8.59 -26.77
C ILE A 90 15.13 8.49 -27.61
N ILE A 91 15.04 8.26 -28.92
CA ILE A 91 16.20 8.27 -29.81
C ILE A 91 16.82 9.67 -29.91
N ALA A 92 16.01 10.73 -29.87
CA ALA A 92 16.53 12.10 -29.83
C ALA A 92 17.29 12.40 -28.52
N PHE A 93 16.82 11.85 -27.39
CA PHE A 93 17.39 12.03 -26.06
C PHE A 93 18.53 11.06 -25.70
N SER A 94 18.74 9.99 -26.47
CA SER A 94 19.71 8.92 -26.16
C SER A 94 21.19 9.29 -26.35
N LYS A 95 21.54 10.57 -26.33
CA LYS A 95 22.91 11.07 -26.56
C LYS A 95 23.74 11.22 -25.28
N ASP A 96 23.28 10.73 -24.13
CA ASP A 96 24.02 10.79 -22.86
C ASP A 96 24.84 9.49 -22.63
N PRO A 97 26.15 9.47 -22.92
CA PRO A 97 26.99 8.26 -22.89
C PRO A 97 27.22 7.72 -21.46
N ASN A 98 26.83 8.48 -20.44
CA ASN A 98 26.99 8.08 -19.04
C ASN A 98 25.95 7.06 -18.59
N TYR A 99 24.77 7.01 -19.23
CA TYR A 99 23.65 6.19 -18.80
C TYR A 99 23.12 5.25 -19.90
N VAL A 100 23.11 5.69 -21.16
CA VAL A 100 22.57 4.93 -22.29
C VAL A 100 23.65 4.72 -23.34
N SER A 101 23.89 3.47 -23.76
CA SER A 101 24.89 3.13 -24.78
C SER A 101 24.31 3.08 -26.19
N SER A 102 23.10 2.54 -26.37
CA SER A 102 22.42 2.53 -27.67
C SER A 102 20.92 2.26 -27.51
N VAL A 103 20.12 2.69 -28.49
CA VAL A 103 18.68 2.41 -28.55
C VAL A 103 18.40 1.70 -29.87
N LYS A 104 17.71 0.56 -29.82
CA LYS A 104 17.33 -0.24 -30.99
C LYS A 104 15.83 -0.51 -30.97
N ILE A 105 15.18 -0.32 -32.11
CA ILE A 105 13.80 -0.75 -32.33
C ILE A 105 13.86 -2.23 -32.76
N LEU A 106 13.20 -3.10 -32.01
CA LEU A 106 13.12 -4.52 -32.36
C LEU A 106 11.95 -4.72 -33.34
N PRO A 107 12.17 -5.39 -34.49
CA PRO A 107 11.09 -5.70 -35.42
C PRO A 107 10.10 -6.69 -34.80
N LYS A 108 8.88 -6.72 -35.34
CA LYS A 108 7.82 -7.64 -34.93
C LYS A 108 8.18 -9.06 -35.37
N GLU A 109 8.73 -9.86 -34.46
CA GLU A 109 8.96 -11.31 -34.67
C GLU A 109 7.67 -12.11 -34.38
N GLU A 110 7.52 -13.27 -35.00
CA GLU A 110 6.30 -14.11 -34.99
C GLU A 110 5.78 -14.47 -33.57
N ASP A 111 6.65 -14.44 -32.54
CA ASP A 111 6.31 -14.71 -31.14
C ASP A 111 5.99 -13.46 -30.29
N ASN A 112 6.24 -12.23 -30.78
CA ASN A 112 5.93 -10.98 -30.07
C ASN A 112 5.02 -10.08 -30.93
N ALA A 113 3.71 -10.12 -30.68
CA ALA A 113 2.72 -9.35 -31.44
C ALA A 113 2.79 -7.80 -31.25
N VAL A 114 3.77 -7.28 -30.48
CA VAL A 114 3.80 -5.91 -29.97
C VAL A 114 5.13 -5.23 -30.31
N SER A 115 5.07 -3.99 -30.82
CA SER A 115 6.26 -3.17 -31.10
C SER A 115 7.06 -2.92 -29.82
N SER A 116 8.39 -3.12 -29.89
CA SER A 116 9.26 -3.02 -28.72
C SER A 116 10.54 -2.22 -28.99
N LEU A 117 10.91 -1.42 -28.00
CA LEU A 117 12.11 -0.58 -27.98
C LEU A 117 13.07 -1.17 -26.96
N SER A 118 14.30 -1.51 -27.36
CA SER A 118 15.37 -1.93 -26.45
C SER A 118 16.38 -0.80 -26.26
N ILE A 119 16.58 -0.39 -25.00
CA ILE A 119 17.55 0.60 -24.57
C ILE A 119 18.67 -0.15 -23.87
N LYS A 120 19.88 -0.11 -24.43
CA LYS A 120 21.06 -0.70 -23.82
C LYS A 120 21.70 0.30 -22.85
N LEU A 121 21.96 -0.14 -21.62
CA LEU A 121 22.57 0.67 -20.57
C LEU A 121 24.09 0.83 -20.82
N ALA A 122 24.69 1.87 -20.25
CA ALA A 122 26.12 2.17 -20.42
C ALA A 122 27.04 1.28 -19.57
N SER A 123 26.58 0.84 -18.40
CA SER A 123 27.27 -0.11 -17.53
C SER A 123 26.25 -0.99 -16.78
N PRO A 124 26.65 -2.19 -16.32
CA PRO A 124 25.79 -3.01 -15.46
C PRO A 124 25.44 -2.34 -14.12
N ASP A 125 26.25 -1.35 -13.70
CA ASP A 125 26.07 -0.60 -12.46
C ASP A 125 24.97 0.48 -12.55
N VAL A 126 24.35 0.67 -13.72
CA VAL A 126 23.20 1.59 -13.87
C VAL A 126 21.95 0.93 -13.30
N GLU A 127 21.48 1.42 -12.17
CA GLU A 127 20.20 1.03 -11.58
C GLU A 127 19.04 1.74 -12.27
N LEU A 128 17.93 1.02 -12.46
CA LEU A 128 16.72 1.56 -13.10
C LEU A 128 15.57 1.52 -12.10
N PHE A 129 14.98 2.67 -11.81
CA PHE A 129 13.76 2.78 -11.04
C PHE A 129 12.62 3.19 -11.97
N THR A 130 11.53 2.42 -11.95
CA THR A 130 10.32 2.72 -12.72
C THR A 130 9.13 2.80 -11.79
N PHE A 131 8.36 3.88 -11.87
CA PHE A 131 7.12 4.02 -11.12
C PHE A 131 6.11 4.90 -11.86
N TYR A 132 4.83 4.66 -11.62
CA TYR A 132 3.74 5.42 -12.22
C TYR A 132 3.18 6.43 -11.23
N LYS A 133 2.93 7.67 -11.68
CA LYS A 133 2.27 8.70 -10.86
C LYS A 133 0.80 8.82 -11.25
N ASP A 134 -0.07 8.18 -10.48
CA ASP A 134 -1.52 8.12 -10.77
C ASP A 134 -2.19 9.51 -10.87
N ARG A 135 -1.79 10.46 -10.01
CA ARG A 135 -2.39 11.82 -10.00
C ARG A 135 -2.05 12.64 -11.24
N GLU A 136 -0.85 12.46 -11.78
CA GLU A 136 -0.31 13.28 -12.87
C GLU A 136 -0.29 12.51 -14.22
N LYS A 137 -0.66 11.23 -14.21
CA LYS A 137 -0.81 10.33 -15.37
C LYS A 137 0.45 10.19 -16.24
N TYR A 138 1.61 10.03 -15.62
CA TYR A 138 2.86 9.73 -16.34
C TYR A 138 3.71 8.66 -15.64
N TYR A 139 4.52 7.97 -16.44
CA TYR A 139 5.57 7.07 -15.99
C TYR A 139 6.86 7.85 -15.71
N VAL A 140 7.53 7.54 -14.61
CA VAL A 140 8.87 8.02 -14.30
C VAL A 140 9.84 6.86 -14.46
N MET A 141 10.92 7.11 -15.17
CA MET A 141 12.01 6.17 -15.40
C MET A 141 13.33 6.86 -15.03
N ASP A 142 13.89 6.47 -13.88
CA ASP A 142 15.11 7.06 -13.33
C ASP A 142 16.29 6.09 -13.48
N PHE A 143 17.36 6.57 -14.12
CA PHE A 143 18.64 5.88 -14.24
C PHE A 143 19.61 6.44 -13.19
N TRP A 144 20.03 5.61 -12.25
CA TRP A 144 20.92 5.99 -11.15
C TRP A 144 22.31 5.39 -11.34
N THR A 145 23.33 6.12 -10.89
CA THR A 145 24.72 5.64 -10.78
C THR A 145 25.30 6.11 -9.45
N ASP A 146 26.15 5.29 -8.82
CA ASP A 146 26.81 5.67 -7.57
C ASP A 146 27.74 6.88 -7.78
N ALA A 147 27.59 7.90 -6.93
CA ALA A 147 28.27 9.20 -7.06
C ALA A 147 29.81 9.09 -7.14
N ASP A 148 30.39 8.01 -6.62
CA ASP A 148 31.83 7.75 -6.65
C ASP A 148 32.37 7.31 -8.03
N THR A 149 31.51 6.88 -8.95
CA THR A 149 31.93 6.51 -10.33
C THR A 149 32.05 7.72 -11.26
N ILE A 150 31.25 8.77 -11.03
CA ILE A 150 31.25 10.00 -11.84
C ILE A 150 32.52 10.83 -11.58
N LEU A 151 32.93 10.96 -10.32
CA LEU A 151 34.15 11.68 -9.92
C LEU A 151 35.44 11.01 -10.39
N ASN A 152 35.41 9.71 -10.68
CA ASN A 152 36.57 8.94 -11.13
C ASN A 152 36.74 8.92 -12.66
N LYS A 153 35.70 9.23 -13.45
CA LYS A 153 35.83 9.41 -14.91
C LYS A 153 36.40 10.78 -15.27
N ASP A 154 35.98 11.84 -14.59
CA ASP A 154 36.52 13.19 -14.81
C ASP A 154 38.00 13.30 -14.39
N LYS A 155 38.43 12.54 -13.38
CA LYS A 155 39.85 12.42 -13.00
C LYS A 155 40.68 11.59 -13.97
N LYS A 156 40.10 10.59 -14.65
CA LYS A 156 40.85 9.78 -15.64
C LYS A 156 41.12 10.53 -16.95
N VAL A 157 40.22 11.41 -17.38
CA VAL A 157 40.45 12.27 -18.56
C VAL A 157 41.55 13.31 -18.29
N ALA A 158 41.67 13.80 -17.05
CA ALA A 158 42.75 14.71 -16.66
C ALA A 158 44.12 14.00 -16.52
N ILE A 159 44.15 12.73 -16.08
CA ILE A 159 45.40 11.98 -15.90
C ILE A 159 45.93 11.39 -17.22
N GLU A 160 45.07 11.19 -18.23
CA GLU A 160 45.48 10.71 -19.57
C GLU A 160 45.99 11.84 -20.49
N ALA A 161 45.70 13.12 -20.18
CA ALA A 161 46.27 14.26 -20.91
C ALA A 161 47.74 14.56 -20.52
N ASP A 162 48.15 14.22 -19.29
CA ASP A 162 49.48 14.57 -18.77
C ASP A 162 50.54 13.44 -18.89
N LYS A 163 50.18 12.27 -19.44
CA LYS A 163 51.14 11.16 -19.67
C LYS A 163 51.58 11.00 -21.13
N ALA A 164 51.26 11.95 -22.00
CA ALA A 164 51.64 11.95 -23.42
C ALA A 164 53.10 12.41 -23.70
N LYS A 165 53.97 12.52 -22.69
CA LYS A 165 55.39 12.83 -22.89
C LYS A 165 56.26 12.02 -21.94
N GLU A 166 56.56 10.79 -22.33
CA GLU A 166 57.92 10.24 -22.26
C GLU A 166 57.96 8.81 -22.82
N ALA A 167 58.84 8.62 -23.81
CA ALA A 167 59.36 7.33 -24.26
C ALA A 167 60.90 7.43 -24.16
N PRO A 168 61.72 6.37 -24.37
CA PRO A 168 61.43 4.97 -24.72
C PRO A 168 62.32 3.92 -23.98
N LYS A 169 62.08 2.60 -24.19
CA LYS A 169 63.01 1.64 -24.86
C LYS A 169 62.61 0.16 -24.72
N LYS A 170 62.78 -0.55 -25.84
CA LYS A 170 62.65 -2.00 -26.09
C LYS A 170 63.88 -2.78 -25.60
N VAL A 171 63.71 -4.04 -25.16
CA VAL A 171 64.63 -5.19 -25.45
C VAL A 171 63.82 -6.49 -25.50
N ALA A 172 64.22 -7.41 -26.38
CA ALA A 172 63.54 -8.65 -26.79
C ALA A 172 64.30 -9.93 -26.37
N ALA A 173 63.58 -11.08 -26.35
CA ALA A 173 63.99 -12.48 -26.68
C ALA A 173 65.09 -13.18 -25.80
N LEU A 174 65.17 -14.50 -25.53
CA LEU A 174 64.52 -15.78 -25.92
C LEU A 174 65.05 -16.93 -24.93
N PRO A 175 64.80 -18.27 -25.09
CA PRO A 175 64.40 -19.23 -24.04
C PRO A 175 65.38 -20.42 -23.80
N VAL A 176 65.11 -21.34 -22.84
CA VAL A 176 65.69 -22.71 -22.81
C VAL A 176 64.76 -23.73 -22.09
N ALA A 177 64.63 -24.93 -22.66
CA ALA A 177 64.00 -26.13 -22.10
C ALA A 177 65.05 -27.18 -21.70
N THR A 178 64.77 -28.07 -20.73
CA THR A 178 65.09 -29.53 -20.74
C THR A 178 64.66 -30.27 -19.46
N LYS A 179 64.08 -31.47 -19.65
CA LYS A 179 63.83 -32.61 -18.70
C LYS A 179 65.13 -33.46 -18.51
N PRO A 180 65.25 -34.62 -17.79
CA PRO A 180 64.25 -35.63 -17.32
C PRO A 180 64.54 -36.43 -15.98
N GLU A 181 63.65 -37.42 -15.69
CA GLU A 181 63.86 -38.74 -14.98
C GLU A 181 64.09 -38.80 -13.45
N ALA A 182 63.72 -39.81 -12.62
CA ALA A 182 63.08 -41.14 -12.76
C ALA A 182 62.62 -41.75 -11.39
N ASN A 183 61.74 -42.77 -11.47
CA ASN A 183 61.59 -44.04 -10.69
C ASN A 183 61.23 -44.15 -9.18
N SER A 184 60.17 -44.93 -8.87
CA SER A 184 60.22 -46.30 -8.27
C SER A 184 58.83 -46.75 -7.75
N THR A 185 58.19 -47.78 -8.35
CA THR A 185 57.84 -49.15 -7.82
C THR A 185 56.94 -49.16 -6.55
N GLU A 186 55.83 -49.90 -6.39
CA GLU A 186 55.60 -51.33 -6.69
C GLU A 186 54.09 -51.76 -6.59
N LYS A 187 53.64 -52.55 -7.59
CA LYS A 187 52.61 -53.62 -7.74
C LYS A 187 51.32 -53.76 -6.86
N THR A 188 50.17 -53.54 -7.53
CA THR A 188 49.05 -54.47 -7.91
C THR A 188 49.04 -55.92 -7.34
N VAL A 189 47.94 -56.65 -7.04
CA VAL A 189 46.61 -56.88 -7.67
C VAL A 189 45.70 -57.63 -6.68
N LEU A 190 44.36 -57.47 -6.74
CA LEU A 190 43.38 -58.59 -6.81
C LEU A 190 41.99 -58.07 -7.25
N LYS A 191 41.54 -58.53 -8.42
CA LYS A 191 40.24 -58.25 -9.07
C LYS A 191 39.12 -59.12 -8.47
N ARG A 192 37.92 -58.54 -8.30
CA ARG A 192 36.61 -59.21 -8.44
C ARG A 192 35.48 -58.16 -8.46
N PRO A 193 34.27 -58.46 -8.95
CA PRO A 193 33.86 -58.71 -10.33
C PRO A 193 32.99 -57.57 -10.90
N GLU A 194 32.89 -57.47 -12.24
CA GLU A 194 31.88 -56.64 -12.91
C GLU A 194 30.48 -57.12 -12.55
N VAL A 195 29.75 -56.30 -11.80
CA VAL A 195 28.30 -56.42 -11.65
C VAL A 195 27.65 -55.50 -12.67
N ALA A 196 26.77 -56.09 -13.46
CA ALA A 196 25.98 -55.44 -14.50
C ALA A 196 25.37 -54.13 -14.01
N LYS A 197 25.55 -53.06 -14.80
CA LYS A 197 24.89 -51.77 -14.62
C LYS A 197 23.38 -51.97 -14.70
N ALA A 198 22.73 -52.09 -13.54
CA ALA A 198 21.30 -51.93 -13.44
C ALA A 198 20.96 -50.48 -13.86
N GLN A 199 20.15 -50.34 -14.90
CA GLN A 199 19.58 -49.07 -15.30
C GLN A 199 18.81 -48.49 -14.11
N VAL A 200 19.38 -47.46 -13.49
CA VAL A 200 18.64 -46.63 -12.53
C VAL A 200 17.55 -45.94 -13.35
N LYS A 201 16.35 -46.52 -13.34
CA LYS A 201 15.13 -45.78 -13.70
C LYS A 201 15.10 -44.58 -12.77
N THR A 202 15.34 -43.39 -13.32
CA THR A 202 15.02 -42.11 -12.71
C THR A 202 13.51 -42.11 -12.51
N VAL A 203 13.07 -42.67 -11.38
CA VAL A 203 11.73 -42.41 -10.88
C VAL A 203 11.75 -40.93 -10.55
N LYS A 204 11.16 -40.11 -11.44
CA LYS A 204 10.64 -38.81 -11.03
C LYS A 204 9.71 -39.11 -9.85
N LYS A 205 10.23 -38.96 -8.64
CA LYS A 205 9.42 -38.90 -7.45
C LYS A 205 8.56 -37.67 -7.67
N ALA A 206 7.34 -37.89 -8.16
CA ALA A 206 6.30 -36.88 -8.07
C ALA A 206 6.36 -36.41 -6.63
N ALA A 207 6.62 -35.11 -6.44
CA ALA A 207 6.39 -34.48 -5.16
C ALA A 207 4.91 -34.69 -4.90
N SER A 208 4.58 -35.76 -4.15
CA SER A 208 3.27 -35.89 -3.56
C SER A 208 3.11 -34.62 -2.77
N GLU A 209 2.14 -33.79 -3.14
CA GLU A 209 1.57 -32.77 -2.27
C GLU A 209 1.11 -33.51 -1.00
N LYS A 210 2.04 -33.74 -0.08
CA LYS A 210 1.72 -34.18 1.25
C LYS A 210 0.97 -33.01 1.83
N ALA A 211 -0.31 -33.24 2.12
CA ALA A 211 -1.12 -32.37 2.95
C ALA A 211 -0.21 -31.85 4.07
N ILE A 212 0.00 -30.53 4.08
CA ILE A 212 0.80 -29.86 5.09
C ILE A 212 0.09 -30.15 6.41
N SER A 213 0.62 -31.12 7.16
CA SER A 213 0.26 -31.26 8.57
C SER A 213 0.45 -29.88 9.20
N PRO A 214 -0.51 -29.38 10.00
CA PRO A 214 -0.32 -28.11 10.71
C PRO A 214 0.87 -28.18 11.68
N TYR A 215 1.39 -29.38 11.95
CA TYR A 215 2.56 -29.62 12.79
C TYR A 215 3.77 -29.98 11.95
N ARG A 216 4.87 -29.27 12.20
CA ARG A 216 6.20 -29.56 11.64
C ARG A 216 6.76 -30.83 12.28
N ASP A 217 7.36 -31.68 11.46
CA ASP A 217 7.98 -32.92 11.90
C ASP A 217 9.43 -32.66 12.34
N PHE A 218 9.70 -32.76 13.64
CA PHE A 218 11.02 -32.50 14.24
C PHE A 218 11.85 -33.77 14.47
N ARG A 219 11.49 -34.91 13.86
CA ARG A 219 12.24 -36.15 14.03
C ARG A 219 13.66 -36.06 13.46
N TYR A 220 14.60 -36.73 14.14
CA TYR A 220 16.05 -36.66 13.90
C TYR A 220 16.46 -36.89 12.43
N GLY A 221 17.26 -35.98 11.88
CA GLY A 221 17.91 -36.11 10.57
C GLY A 221 17.25 -35.33 9.42
N ALA A 222 16.12 -34.67 9.64
CA ALA A 222 15.59 -33.69 8.70
C ALA A 222 16.34 -32.35 8.86
N SER A 223 16.79 -31.76 7.75
CA SER A 223 17.20 -30.35 7.75
C SER A 223 15.99 -29.51 8.16
N PHE A 224 16.04 -28.92 9.35
CA PHE A 224 14.95 -28.06 9.83
C PHE A 224 15.25 -26.61 9.45
N LEU A 225 14.29 -25.96 8.82
CA LEU A 225 14.28 -24.52 8.65
C LEU A 225 13.55 -23.92 9.85
N TRP A 226 14.23 -23.01 10.57
CA TRP A 226 13.64 -22.26 11.68
C TRP A 226 13.14 -20.90 11.17
N ASP A 227 11.92 -20.90 10.63
CA ASP A 227 11.22 -19.77 10.04
C ASP A 227 9.92 -19.47 10.80
N TYR A 228 9.98 -19.46 12.13
CA TYR A 228 8.84 -19.05 12.93
C TYR A 228 8.52 -17.57 12.70
N GLU A 229 7.23 -17.30 12.49
CA GLU A 229 6.73 -15.94 12.34
C GLU A 229 6.75 -15.20 13.69
N PRO A 230 7.03 -13.89 13.68
CA PRO A 230 6.93 -13.06 14.87
C PRO A 230 5.52 -13.14 15.48
N LEU A 231 5.42 -13.15 16.81
CA LEU A 231 4.15 -13.10 17.49
C LEU A 231 3.59 -11.67 17.49
N GLU A 232 2.46 -11.47 16.81
CA GLU A 232 1.76 -10.19 16.77
C GLU A 232 1.06 -9.89 18.11
N PRO A 233 1.06 -8.61 18.59
CA PRO A 233 0.25 -8.21 19.73
C PRO A 233 -1.25 -8.38 19.45
N THR A 234 -1.96 -9.03 20.37
CA THR A 234 -3.39 -9.35 20.20
C THR A 234 -4.28 -8.11 20.41
N LEU A 235 -5.03 -7.73 19.38
CA LEU A 235 -6.11 -6.74 19.53
C LEU A 235 -7.30 -7.34 20.29
N LYS A 236 -7.94 -6.52 21.13
CA LYS A 236 -9.21 -6.90 21.76
C LYS A 236 -10.30 -7.04 20.69
N LYS A 237 -10.83 -8.25 20.50
CA LYS A 237 -11.98 -8.47 19.62
C LYS A 237 -13.20 -7.73 20.18
N VAL A 238 -13.64 -6.69 19.46
CA VAL A 238 -14.75 -5.85 19.90
C VAL A 238 -16.10 -6.51 19.58
N VAL A 239 -16.27 -7.05 18.37
CA VAL A 239 -17.52 -7.63 17.87
C VAL A 239 -17.23 -8.69 16.80
N ASP A 240 -18.10 -9.70 16.72
CA ASP A 240 -18.16 -10.66 15.61
C ASP A 240 -19.11 -10.14 14.50
N LEU A 241 -18.54 -9.79 13.35
CA LEU A 241 -19.28 -9.22 12.22
C LEU A 241 -20.13 -10.24 11.47
N SER A 242 -19.92 -11.54 11.70
CA SER A 242 -20.75 -12.58 11.11
C SER A 242 -22.19 -12.59 11.67
N ARG A 243 -22.43 -11.90 12.80
CA ARG A 243 -23.74 -11.89 13.47
C ARG A 243 -24.24 -10.51 13.83
N LYS A 244 -23.34 -9.53 13.96
CA LYS A 244 -23.66 -8.21 14.49
C LYS A 244 -23.51 -7.14 13.43
N THR A 245 -24.46 -6.21 13.41
CA THR A 245 -24.46 -5.01 12.57
C THR A 245 -24.04 -3.77 13.37
N PRO A 246 -23.81 -2.61 12.73
CA PRO A 246 -23.52 -1.35 13.43
C PRO A 246 -24.51 -0.99 14.55
N GLU A 247 -25.75 -1.47 14.46
CA GLU A 247 -26.78 -1.33 15.50
C GLU A 247 -26.32 -1.83 16.88
N PHE A 248 -25.39 -2.79 16.95
CA PHE A 248 -24.85 -3.25 18.23
C PHE A 248 -24.16 -2.12 19.02
N PHE A 249 -23.47 -1.22 18.32
CA PHE A 249 -22.81 -0.09 18.95
C PHE A 249 -23.72 1.12 19.12
N TYR A 250 -24.63 1.35 18.15
CA TYR A 250 -25.60 2.43 18.20
C TYR A 250 -27.02 1.89 18.00
N PRO A 251 -27.73 1.52 19.08
CA PRO A 251 -29.04 0.91 18.98
C PRO A 251 -30.08 1.90 18.47
N ILE A 252 -30.96 1.44 17.58
CA ILE A 252 -32.05 2.25 17.02
C ILE A 252 -33.14 2.43 18.09
N LYS A 253 -33.13 3.61 18.74
CA LYS A 253 -34.10 3.99 19.77
C LYS A 253 -35.44 4.42 19.17
N ASP A 254 -36.49 4.22 19.93
CA ASP A 254 -37.83 4.72 19.58
C ASP A 254 -37.88 6.25 19.67
N ARG A 255 -38.66 6.84 18.77
CA ARG A 255 -38.92 8.27 18.67
C ARG A 255 -40.23 8.61 19.39
N SER A 256 -40.33 9.85 19.84
CA SER A 256 -41.56 10.37 20.46
C SER A 256 -42.64 10.63 19.41
N TYR A 257 -43.34 9.57 19.00
CA TYR A 257 -44.36 9.57 17.95
C TYR A 257 -45.58 10.44 18.27
N THR A 258 -45.79 10.80 19.53
CA THR A 258 -46.91 11.63 19.99
C THR A 258 -46.70 13.13 19.78
N LYS A 259 -45.47 13.57 19.47
CA LYS A 259 -45.13 15.00 19.39
C LYS A 259 -45.29 15.61 18.00
N ASN A 260 -45.08 14.85 16.93
CA ASN A 260 -45.08 15.36 15.56
C ASN A 260 -45.34 14.25 14.54
N GLU A 261 -46.08 14.56 13.48
CA GLU A 261 -46.35 13.65 12.36
C GLU A 261 -45.04 13.19 11.68
N LYS A 262 -44.04 14.06 11.62
CA LYS A 262 -42.68 13.72 11.13
C LYS A 262 -42.04 12.58 11.94
N GLU A 263 -42.05 12.71 13.26
CA GLU A 263 -41.50 11.71 14.19
C GLU A 263 -42.29 10.41 14.13
N ALA A 264 -43.61 10.48 13.95
CA ALA A 264 -44.46 9.31 13.73
C ALA A 264 -44.09 8.57 12.43
N HIS A 265 -43.77 9.28 11.35
CA HIS A 265 -43.33 8.67 10.09
C HIS A 265 -41.96 7.98 10.24
N ILE A 266 -41.00 8.59 10.94
CA ILE A 266 -39.71 7.93 11.22
C ILE A 266 -39.91 6.69 12.11
N GLN A 267 -40.77 6.79 13.12
CA GLN A 267 -41.12 5.64 13.97
C GLN A 267 -41.75 4.51 13.15
N LEU A 268 -42.57 4.81 12.14
CA LEU A 268 -43.10 3.81 11.22
C LEU A 268 -41.97 3.10 10.47
N SER A 269 -41.00 3.82 9.92
CA SER A 269 -39.82 3.25 9.27
C SER A 269 -39.02 2.35 10.21
N ILE A 270 -38.80 2.77 11.46
CA ILE A 270 -38.13 1.97 12.50
C ILE A 270 -38.92 0.69 12.82
N ASN A 271 -40.24 0.78 12.93
CA ASN A 271 -41.10 -0.37 13.17
C ASN A 271 -41.07 -1.38 12.01
N LEU A 272 -41.05 -0.90 10.76
CA LEU A 272 -40.91 -1.74 9.57
C LEU A 272 -39.53 -2.42 9.51
N TYR A 273 -38.47 -1.69 9.88
CA TYR A 273 -37.12 -2.22 10.02
C TYR A 273 -37.06 -3.36 11.05
N ARG A 274 -37.59 -3.15 12.26
CA ARG A 274 -37.64 -4.17 13.33
C ARG A 274 -38.43 -5.41 12.92
N LYS A 275 -39.51 -5.23 12.16
CA LYS A 275 -40.32 -6.32 11.59
C LYS A 275 -39.68 -7.00 10.37
N LYS A 276 -38.45 -6.64 9.98
CA LYS A 276 -37.72 -7.15 8.81
C LYS A 276 -38.48 -6.95 7.48
N LYS A 277 -39.37 -5.95 7.40
CA LYS A 277 -40.12 -5.62 6.18
C LYS A 277 -39.38 -4.53 5.38
N PHE A 278 -38.18 -4.86 4.90
CA PHE A 278 -37.26 -3.89 4.31
C PHE A 278 -37.83 -3.19 3.06
N GLY A 279 -38.55 -3.90 2.17
CA GLY A 279 -39.17 -3.28 0.99
C GLY A 279 -40.20 -2.19 1.34
N LEU A 280 -41.01 -2.40 2.38
CA LEU A 280 -41.95 -1.38 2.87
C LEU A 280 -41.23 -0.25 3.58
N MET A 281 -40.16 -0.55 4.31
CA MET A 281 -39.30 0.46 4.95
C MET A 281 -38.69 1.39 3.89
N TYR A 282 -38.14 0.86 2.79
CA TYR A 282 -37.58 1.68 1.70
C TYR A 282 -38.63 2.63 1.11
N LYS A 283 -39.84 2.12 0.85
CA LYS A 283 -40.97 2.95 0.38
C LYS A 283 -41.36 4.01 1.40
N SER A 284 -41.41 3.68 2.69
CA SER A 284 -41.70 4.66 3.75
C SER A 284 -40.65 5.77 3.79
N ILE A 285 -39.36 5.44 3.65
CA ILE A 285 -38.29 6.44 3.61
C ILE A 285 -38.39 7.31 2.35
N GLU A 286 -38.77 6.74 1.21
CA GLU A 286 -39.00 7.51 -0.03
C GLU A 286 -40.16 8.49 0.11
N LEU A 287 -41.28 8.05 0.68
CA LEU A 287 -42.43 8.93 1.00
C LEU A 287 -42.05 10.01 2.02
N TYR A 288 -41.19 9.70 2.99
CA TYR A 288 -40.67 10.68 3.93
C TYR A 288 -39.91 11.80 3.21
N LYS A 289 -38.99 11.42 2.29
CA LYS A 289 -38.23 12.37 1.48
C LYS A 289 -39.13 13.25 0.61
N GLN A 290 -40.14 12.66 -0.03
CA GLN A 290 -41.11 13.40 -0.85
C GLN A 290 -41.93 14.41 -0.04
N LYS A 291 -42.32 14.05 1.20
CA LYS A 291 -43.20 14.89 2.03
C LYS A 291 -42.46 15.97 2.82
N TYR A 292 -41.24 15.69 3.28
CA TYR A 292 -40.52 16.56 4.23
C TYR A 292 -39.17 17.09 3.72
N GLY A 293 -38.74 16.66 2.52
CA GLY A 293 -37.46 17.06 1.91
C GLY A 293 -36.37 16.00 2.05
N GLU A 294 -35.34 16.08 1.20
CA GLU A 294 -34.27 15.09 1.15
C GLU A 294 -33.23 15.21 2.27
N GLU A 295 -33.07 16.41 2.86
CA GLU A 295 -32.04 16.73 3.85
C GLU A 295 -32.46 16.53 5.30
N ASP A 296 -33.76 16.34 5.56
CA ASP A 296 -34.25 16.15 6.92
C ASP A 296 -34.03 14.69 7.37
N GLN A 297 -33.34 14.48 8.49
CA GLN A 297 -33.08 13.15 9.09
C GLN A 297 -32.41 12.13 8.15
N VAL A 298 -31.56 12.61 7.23
CA VAL A 298 -30.88 11.76 6.24
C VAL A 298 -30.05 10.66 6.90
N ASP A 299 -29.30 11.01 7.95
CA ASP A 299 -28.38 10.08 8.62
C ASP A 299 -29.10 8.85 9.15
N ILE A 300 -30.23 9.03 9.85
CA ILE A 300 -31.02 7.91 10.40
C ILE A 300 -31.65 7.09 9.29
N ASN A 301 -32.20 7.76 8.27
CA ASN A 301 -32.82 7.07 7.14
C ASN A 301 -31.80 6.22 6.37
N GLU A 302 -30.62 6.77 6.06
CA GLU A 302 -29.55 6.02 5.39
C GLU A 302 -28.94 4.94 6.29
N TYR A 303 -28.86 5.18 7.60
CA TYR A 303 -28.40 4.18 8.57
C TYR A 303 -29.35 2.99 8.65
N LEU A 304 -30.66 3.21 8.63
CA LEU A 304 -31.67 2.14 8.55
C LEU A 304 -31.52 1.33 7.26
N LYS A 305 -31.33 2.01 6.12
CA LYS A 305 -31.09 1.35 4.83
C LYS A 305 -29.83 0.49 4.88
N ALA A 306 -28.70 1.06 5.29
CA ALA A 306 -27.43 0.33 5.31
C ALA A 306 -27.48 -0.88 6.26
N ASN A 307 -28.06 -0.72 7.45
CA ASN A 307 -28.25 -1.84 8.37
C ASN A 307 -29.20 -2.91 7.83
N ALA A 308 -30.23 -2.54 7.06
CA ALA A 308 -31.12 -3.51 6.41
C ALA A 308 -30.36 -4.33 5.37
N ILE A 309 -29.54 -3.69 4.54
CA ILE A 309 -28.68 -4.37 3.55
C ILE A 309 -27.71 -5.32 4.24
N LEU A 310 -27.05 -4.89 5.32
CA LEU A 310 -26.16 -5.76 6.09
C LEU A 310 -26.90 -6.98 6.65
N LYS A 311 -28.01 -6.79 7.36
CA LYS A 311 -28.79 -7.91 7.93
C LYS A 311 -29.27 -8.90 6.89
N GLU A 312 -29.60 -8.45 5.68
CA GLU A 312 -30.07 -9.34 4.62
C GLU A 312 -28.94 -10.16 3.97
N ASN A 313 -27.71 -9.64 3.98
CA ASN A 313 -26.60 -10.23 3.21
C ASN A 313 -25.49 -10.86 4.07
N ILE A 314 -25.45 -10.62 5.38
CA ILE A 314 -24.46 -11.23 6.30
C ILE A 314 -24.48 -12.76 6.20
N ASP A 315 -25.66 -13.39 6.15
CA ASP A 315 -25.78 -14.85 6.09
C ASP A 315 -25.65 -15.43 4.67
N LYS A 316 -25.78 -14.58 3.63
CA LYS A 316 -25.89 -15.02 2.22
C LYS A 316 -24.53 -15.10 1.51
N GLY A 317 -23.44 -14.68 2.16
CA GLY A 317 -22.08 -14.71 1.59
C GLY A 317 -21.85 -13.75 0.41
N ASN A 318 -22.83 -12.90 0.06
CA ASN A 318 -22.69 -11.94 -1.03
C ASN A 318 -21.94 -10.68 -0.56
N THR A 319 -20.75 -10.45 -1.12
CA THR A 319 -19.85 -9.37 -0.67
C THR A 319 -20.16 -8.00 -1.28
N GLU A 320 -20.85 -7.92 -2.42
CA GLU A 320 -21.12 -6.63 -3.08
C GLU A 320 -22.13 -5.76 -2.31
N PRO A 321 -23.29 -6.29 -1.87
CA PRO A 321 -24.23 -5.50 -1.06
C PRO A 321 -23.62 -5.09 0.29
N VAL A 322 -22.72 -5.90 0.84
CA VAL A 322 -22.00 -5.55 2.07
C VAL A 322 -21.05 -4.38 1.81
N LYS A 323 -20.32 -4.37 0.69
CA LYS A 323 -19.47 -3.23 0.29
C LYS A 323 -20.27 -1.95 0.09
N THR A 324 -21.44 -2.01 -0.55
CA THR A 324 -22.29 -0.82 -0.73
C THR A 324 -22.81 -0.31 0.61
N ALA A 325 -23.25 -1.20 1.51
CA ALA A 325 -23.67 -0.80 2.85
C ALA A 325 -22.52 -0.16 3.66
N LEU A 326 -21.30 -0.71 3.58
CA LEU A 326 -20.11 -0.13 4.20
C LEU A 326 -19.79 1.26 3.64
N ALA A 327 -19.96 1.47 2.33
CA ALA A 327 -19.78 2.79 1.72
C ALA A 327 -20.83 3.79 2.24
N MET A 328 -22.12 3.40 2.30
CA MET A 328 -23.18 4.24 2.87
C MET A 328 -22.87 4.63 4.31
N ILE A 329 -22.47 3.66 5.14
CA ILE A 329 -22.13 3.88 6.54
C ILE A 329 -20.91 4.81 6.69
N SER A 330 -19.90 4.66 5.81
CA SER A 330 -18.75 5.57 5.77
C SER A 330 -19.16 7.01 5.46
N THR A 331 -20.05 7.22 4.49
CA THR A 331 -20.57 8.56 4.16
C THR A 331 -21.34 9.17 5.32
N ILE A 332 -22.13 8.35 6.05
CA ILE A 332 -22.85 8.82 7.24
C ILE A 332 -21.86 9.27 8.34
N ALA A 333 -20.77 8.52 8.57
CA ALA A 333 -19.77 8.90 9.57
C ALA A 333 -19.08 10.23 9.26
N GLU A 334 -18.89 10.56 7.97
CA GLU A 334 -18.28 11.82 7.54
C GLU A 334 -19.24 13.00 7.66
N ARG A 335 -20.54 12.78 7.40
CA ARG A 335 -21.56 13.84 7.40
C ARG A 335 -22.15 14.11 8.79
N THR A 336 -22.27 13.09 9.65
CA THR A 336 -23.05 13.22 10.88
C THR A 336 -22.34 14.05 11.96
N ASP A 337 -23.07 14.89 12.67
CA ASP A 337 -22.57 15.62 13.85
C ASP A 337 -22.76 14.81 15.15
N ASN A 338 -23.57 13.74 15.12
CA ASN A 338 -23.84 12.93 16.30
C ASN A 338 -22.64 12.01 16.61
N TYR A 339 -21.90 12.34 17.67
CA TYR A 339 -20.72 11.58 18.07
C TYR A 339 -21.02 10.12 18.41
N GLU A 340 -22.12 9.81 19.10
CA GLU A 340 -22.45 8.43 19.48
C GLU A 340 -22.71 7.54 18.25
N MET A 341 -23.40 8.11 17.25
CA MET A 341 -23.63 7.44 15.98
C MET A 341 -22.32 7.27 15.20
N LYS A 342 -21.51 8.33 15.13
CA LYS A 342 -20.20 8.33 14.47
C LYS A 342 -19.26 7.30 15.09
N LYS A 343 -19.19 7.24 16.42
CA LYS A 343 -18.42 6.26 17.21
C LYS A 343 -18.87 4.83 16.89
N GLY A 344 -20.17 4.55 16.96
CA GLY A 344 -20.67 3.20 16.69
C GLY A 344 -20.41 2.74 15.25
N ILE A 345 -20.51 3.66 14.30
CA ILE A 345 -20.15 3.42 12.90
C ILE A 345 -18.64 3.13 12.76
N TYR A 346 -17.77 3.97 13.31
CA TYR A 346 -16.33 3.78 13.19
C TYR A 346 -15.89 2.45 13.78
N LYS A 347 -16.41 2.05 14.95
CA LYS A 347 -16.08 0.75 15.55
C LYS A 347 -16.42 -0.41 14.61
N TYR A 348 -17.59 -0.38 13.98
CA TYR A 348 -17.97 -1.39 12.99
C TYR A 348 -17.07 -1.38 11.75
N LEU A 349 -16.79 -0.19 11.19
CA LEU A 349 -15.93 -0.05 10.01
C LEU A 349 -14.50 -0.54 10.29
N LEU A 350 -13.93 -0.18 11.44
CA LEU A 350 -12.60 -0.58 11.86
C LEU A 350 -12.50 -2.10 12.03
N THR A 351 -13.45 -2.73 12.74
CA THR A 351 -13.51 -4.19 12.85
C THR A 351 -13.61 -4.84 11.47
N SER A 352 -14.38 -4.26 10.54
CA SER A 352 -14.52 -4.79 9.19
C SER A 352 -13.21 -4.71 8.40
N LYS A 353 -12.39 -3.68 8.60
CA LYS A 353 -11.08 -3.58 7.94
C LYS A 353 -10.04 -4.51 8.55
N ILE A 354 -10.11 -4.76 9.87
CA ILE A 354 -9.27 -5.75 10.54
C ILE A 354 -9.54 -7.15 9.99
N GLU A 355 -10.80 -7.59 9.94
CA GLU A 355 -11.14 -8.94 9.43
C GLU A 355 -10.79 -9.14 7.94
N ASN A 356 -10.77 -8.05 7.15
CA ASN A 356 -10.40 -8.07 5.73
C ASN A 356 -8.90 -7.86 5.48
N ASN A 357 -8.07 -7.71 6.52
CA ASN A 357 -6.63 -7.40 6.43
C ASN A 357 -6.29 -6.18 5.55
N ASP A 358 -7.20 -5.19 5.47
CA ASP A 358 -7.00 -3.96 4.69
C ASP A 358 -6.35 -2.88 5.57
N TYR A 359 -5.05 -3.02 5.80
CA TYR A 359 -4.29 -2.16 6.73
C TYR A 359 -4.19 -0.70 6.29
N ILE A 360 -4.27 -0.41 4.98
CA ILE A 360 -4.20 0.95 4.45
C ILE A 360 -5.47 1.71 4.82
N LYS A 361 -6.64 1.14 4.51
CA LYS A 361 -7.92 1.78 4.87
C LYS A 361 -8.16 1.77 6.38
N LEU A 362 -7.66 0.74 7.08
CA LEU A 362 -7.68 0.70 8.54
C LEU A 362 -6.93 1.90 9.12
N LEU A 363 -5.72 2.19 8.63
CA LEU A 363 -4.93 3.34 9.08
C LEU A 363 -5.64 4.68 8.84
N GLU A 364 -6.23 4.86 7.65
CA GLU A 364 -6.98 6.09 7.32
C GLU A 364 -8.19 6.28 8.23
N LEU A 365 -8.98 5.22 8.44
CA LEU A 365 -10.16 5.26 9.31
C LEU A 365 -9.77 5.46 10.78
N ALA A 366 -8.71 4.79 11.25
CA ALA A 366 -8.23 4.91 12.62
C ALA A 366 -7.75 6.33 12.93
N LYS A 367 -7.07 7.00 11.98
CA LYS A 367 -6.71 8.42 12.10
C LYS A 367 -7.92 9.34 12.19
N LYS A 368 -8.92 9.14 11.32
CA LYS A 368 -10.18 9.92 11.36
C LYS A 368 -10.88 9.72 12.71
N PHE A 369 -10.96 8.48 13.19
CA PHE A 369 -11.59 8.16 14.47
C PHE A 369 -10.81 8.70 15.67
N TYR A 370 -9.47 8.70 15.62
CA TYR A 370 -8.62 9.32 16.63
C TYR A 370 -8.87 10.83 16.75
N VAL A 371 -8.98 11.54 15.63
CA VAL A 371 -9.33 12.97 15.63
C VAL A 371 -10.73 13.18 16.21
N ALA A 372 -11.72 12.43 15.74
CA ALA A 372 -13.11 12.57 16.20
C ALA A 372 -13.27 12.26 17.69
N SER A 373 -12.64 11.21 18.21
CA SER A 373 -12.70 10.87 19.65
C SER A 373 -11.98 11.91 20.51
N LYS A 374 -10.86 12.45 20.03
CA LYS A 374 -10.11 13.50 20.73
C LYS A 374 -10.88 14.81 20.82
N GLU A 375 -11.54 15.23 19.73
CA GLU A 375 -12.40 16.42 19.72
C GLU A 375 -13.58 16.29 20.71
N ASN A 376 -14.05 15.07 20.96
CA ASN A 376 -15.12 14.76 21.90
C ASN A 376 -14.62 14.34 23.30
N PHE A 377 -13.31 14.46 23.58
CA PHE A 377 -12.68 14.12 24.87
C PHE A 377 -12.88 12.66 25.34
N ASP A 378 -13.08 11.73 24.41
CA ASP A 378 -13.26 10.31 24.69
C ASP A 378 -11.90 9.59 24.70
N TYR A 379 -11.24 9.60 25.87
CA TYR A 379 -9.89 9.06 26.03
C TYR A 379 -9.78 7.56 25.79
N GLU A 380 -10.83 6.78 26.09
CA GLU A 380 -10.83 5.33 25.89
C GLU A 380 -10.82 5.00 24.39
N GLU A 381 -11.72 5.63 23.62
CA GLU A 381 -11.77 5.42 22.17
C GLU A 381 -10.57 6.06 21.46
N SER A 382 -10.04 7.17 21.95
CA SER A 382 -8.77 7.73 21.45
C SER A 382 -7.60 6.76 21.69
N GLY A 383 -7.55 6.09 22.85
CA GLY A 383 -6.55 5.06 23.12
C GLY A 383 -6.68 3.85 22.20
N TYR A 384 -7.91 3.36 22.01
CA TYR A 384 -8.19 2.28 21.07
C TYR A 384 -7.85 2.65 19.62
N ALA A 385 -8.19 3.86 19.18
CA ALA A 385 -7.84 4.35 17.86
C ALA A 385 -6.31 4.46 17.67
N ALA A 386 -5.58 4.92 18.70
CA ALA A 386 -4.12 4.98 18.68
C ALA A 386 -3.49 3.57 18.60
N GLU A 387 -4.02 2.59 19.34
CA GLU A 387 -3.62 1.18 19.24
C GLU A 387 -3.83 0.63 17.82
N LEU A 388 -4.96 0.94 17.18
CA LEU A 388 -5.22 0.56 15.79
C LEU A 388 -4.29 1.23 14.78
N ILE A 389 -3.86 2.47 15.04
CA ILE A 389 -2.83 3.13 14.22
C ILE A 389 -1.50 2.38 14.38
N LEU A 390 -1.10 2.01 15.60
CA LEU A 390 0.10 1.20 15.83
C LEU A 390 0.00 -0.14 15.07
N TYR A 391 -1.09 -0.86 15.25
CA TYR A 391 -1.37 -2.14 14.60
C TYR A 391 -1.32 -2.08 13.06
N SER A 392 -1.86 -1.01 12.48
CA SER A 392 -1.80 -0.84 11.02
C SER A 392 -0.40 -0.46 10.55
N LEU A 393 0.35 0.36 11.30
CA LEU A 393 1.74 0.70 10.98
C LEU A 393 2.67 -0.51 11.08
N THR A 394 2.46 -1.41 12.05
CA THR A 394 3.26 -2.62 12.20
C THR A 394 3.08 -3.57 11.03
N ASN A 395 1.83 -3.81 10.61
CA ASN A 395 1.54 -4.66 9.46
C ASN A 395 1.99 -4.05 8.12
N LEU A 396 2.02 -2.73 8.03
CA LEU A 396 2.60 -2.01 6.89
C LEU A 396 4.14 -1.91 6.95
N ARG A 397 4.78 -2.43 8.01
CA ARG A 397 6.24 -2.41 8.23
C ARG A 397 6.85 -0.99 8.23
N GLN A 398 6.11 0.01 8.70
CA GLN A 398 6.54 1.42 8.73
C GLN A 398 7.18 1.77 10.09
N VAL A 399 8.39 1.29 10.33
CA VAL A 399 9.09 1.42 11.64
C VAL A 399 9.36 2.87 12.03
N GLU A 400 9.74 3.74 11.08
CA GLU A 400 10.07 5.13 11.38
C GLU A 400 8.84 5.88 11.92
N LYS A 401 7.71 5.74 11.24
CA LYS A 401 6.44 6.36 11.67
C LYS A 401 5.89 5.73 12.96
N LEU A 402 6.11 4.44 13.16
CA LEU A 402 5.77 3.77 14.40
C LEU A 402 6.55 4.39 15.57
N ARG A 403 7.87 4.57 15.41
CA ARG A 403 8.73 5.23 16.42
C ARG A 403 8.33 6.68 16.67
N GLU A 404 7.99 7.43 15.62
CA GLU A 404 7.44 8.79 15.75
C GLU A 404 6.16 8.82 16.58
N LEU A 405 5.23 7.90 16.33
CA LEU A 405 3.97 7.81 17.07
C LEU A 405 4.19 7.41 18.53
N ILE A 406 5.07 6.45 18.80
CA ILE A 406 5.44 6.02 20.16
C ILE A 406 6.16 7.15 20.91
N ALA A 407 6.85 8.05 20.21
CA ALA A 407 7.50 9.21 20.81
C ALA A 407 6.51 10.32 21.23
N ASP A 408 5.31 10.36 20.65
CA ASP A 408 4.30 11.38 20.96
C ASP A 408 3.83 11.29 22.41
N LYS A 409 3.91 12.41 23.13
CA LYS A 409 3.47 12.55 24.52
C LYS A 409 1.99 12.24 24.72
N THR A 410 1.15 12.51 23.72
CA THR A 410 -0.29 12.25 23.79
C THR A 410 -0.58 10.75 23.71
N VAL A 411 0.04 10.05 22.77
CA VAL A 411 -0.10 8.59 22.61
C VAL A 411 0.42 7.87 23.85
N ARG A 412 1.55 8.29 24.41
CA ARG A 412 2.11 7.71 25.64
C ARG A 412 1.20 7.79 26.87
N LYS A 413 0.27 8.75 26.89
CA LYS A 413 -0.74 8.87 27.96
C LYS A 413 -1.95 7.96 27.74
N LEU A 414 -2.21 7.57 26.49
CA LEU A 414 -3.39 6.82 26.09
C LEU A 414 -3.11 5.31 25.98
N VAL A 415 -1.91 4.94 25.50
CA VAL A 415 -1.53 3.55 25.23
C VAL A 415 -0.45 3.11 26.23
N PRO A 416 -0.56 1.90 26.83
CA PRO A 416 0.45 1.38 27.74
C PRO A 416 1.84 1.28 27.09
N ALA A 417 2.89 1.65 27.84
CA ALA A 417 4.28 1.61 27.36
C ALA A 417 4.70 0.22 26.84
N GLN A 418 4.29 -0.82 27.55
CA GLN A 418 4.58 -2.19 27.20
C GLN A 418 3.95 -2.61 25.87
N LEU A 419 2.73 -2.15 25.58
CA LEU A 419 2.04 -2.45 24.32
C LEU A 419 2.72 -1.75 23.14
N MET A 420 3.12 -0.48 23.32
CA MET A 420 3.88 0.25 22.31
C MET A 420 5.20 -0.46 21.94
N ILE A 421 5.93 -0.94 22.96
CA ILE A 421 7.19 -1.68 22.76
C ILE A 421 6.93 -3.04 22.10
N ALA A 422 5.82 -3.71 22.44
CA ALA A 422 5.43 -4.97 21.80
C ALA A 422 5.24 -4.80 20.29
N TYR A 423 4.58 -3.72 19.86
CA TYR A 423 4.43 -3.38 18.44
C TYR A 423 5.77 -3.05 17.76
N GLU A 424 6.64 -2.29 18.43
CA GLU A 424 7.98 -1.98 17.89
C GLU A 424 8.82 -3.26 17.69
N ILE A 425 8.89 -4.11 18.72
CA ILE A 425 9.65 -5.37 18.69
C ILE A 425 9.12 -6.30 17.60
N TYR A 426 7.79 -6.46 17.49
CA TYR A 426 7.17 -7.26 16.43
C TYR A 426 7.57 -6.76 15.04
N THR A 427 7.51 -5.44 14.81
CA THR A 427 7.85 -4.85 13.51
C THR A 427 9.33 -4.99 13.17
N LEU A 428 10.22 -4.84 14.15
CA LEU A 428 11.65 -5.03 13.95
C LEU A 428 11.98 -6.49 13.61
N LEU A 429 11.36 -7.45 14.30
CA LEU A 429 11.58 -8.87 14.02
C LEU A 429 11.00 -9.28 12.66
N SER A 430 9.85 -8.74 12.25
CA SER A 430 9.24 -9.02 10.93
C SER A 430 10.08 -8.46 9.77
N MET A 431 10.95 -7.48 10.04
CA MET A 431 11.95 -6.97 9.12
C MET A 431 13.32 -7.66 9.27
N ASN A 432 13.41 -8.72 10.08
CA ASN A 432 14.63 -9.46 10.39
C ASN A 432 15.75 -8.60 11.02
N LYS A 433 15.39 -7.54 11.76
CA LYS A 433 16.32 -6.66 12.47
C LYS A 433 16.55 -7.15 13.91
N THR A 434 17.07 -8.36 14.05
CA THR A 434 17.27 -9.08 15.32
C THR A 434 18.08 -8.31 16.36
N LYS A 435 19.19 -7.69 15.95
CA LYS A 435 20.03 -6.87 16.85
C LYS A 435 19.28 -5.65 17.40
N GLU A 436 18.51 -4.97 16.55
CA GLU A 436 17.69 -3.84 17.00
C GLU A 436 16.59 -4.28 17.98
N VAL A 437 16.03 -5.49 17.84
CA VAL A 437 15.08 -6.06 18.81
C VAL A 437 15.73 -6.20 20.18
N ILE A 438 16.90 -6.83 20.24
CA ILE A 438 17.64 -7.06 21.49
C ILE A 438 18.00 -5.71 22.14
N ASP A 439 18.51 -4.75 21.37
CA ASP A 439 18.83 -3.40 21.85
C ASP A 439 17.59 -2.68 22.40
N THR A 440 16.46 -2.80 21.72
CA THR A 440 15.19 -2.18 22.13
C THR A 440 14.69 -2.79 23.43
N TRP A 441 14.80 -4.11 23.58
CA TRP A 441 14.51 -4.79 24.83
C TRP A 441 15.43 -4.33 25.97
N GLU A 442 16.75 -4.34 25.76
CA GLU A 442 17.75 -3.97 26.75
C GLU A 442 17.58 -2.54 27.28
N LYS A 443 17.20 -1.59 26.41
CA LYS A 443 16.90 -0.21 26.78
C LYS A 443 15.66 -0.10 27.66
N ASN A 444 14.64 -0.93 27.44
CA ASN A 444 13.33 -0.77 28.06
C ASN A 444 13.04 -1.78 29.18
N LYS A 445 13.85 -2.83 29.36
CA LYS A 445 13.58 -3.93 30.32
C LYS A 445 13.36 -3.46 31.76
N LYS A 446 14.02 -2.37 32.19
CA LYS A 446 13.88 -1.81 33.55
C LYS A 446 12.50 -1.21 33.83
N GLY A 447 11.78 -0.79 32.78
CA GLY A 447 10.44 -0.20 32.88
C GLY A 447 9.30 -1.20 32.70
N MET A 448 9.61 -2.49 32.54
CA MET A 448 8.59 -3.52 32.27
C MET A 448 7.89 -3.96 33.55
N VAL A 449 6.56 -3.98 33.51
CA VAL A 449 5.72 -4.53 34.58
C VAL A 449 5.48 -6.01 34.30
N LYS A 450 5.59 -6.86 35.33
CA LYS A 450 5.26 -8.29 35.23
C LYS A 450 3.74 -8.50 35.38
N PRO A 451 3.13 -9.46 34.66
CA PRO A 451 3.76 -10.31 33.64
C PRO A 451 4.13 -9.53 32.36
N ILE A 452 5.25 -9.90 31.74
CA ILE A 452 5.73 -9.22 30.54
C ILE A 452 4.85 -9.61 29.35
N HIS A 453 4.39 -8.64 28.56
CA HIS A 453 3.54 -8.88 27.39
C HIS A 453 4.07 -10.02 26.49
N SER A 454 3.20 -10.94 26.13
CA SER A 454 3.51 -12.18 25.41
C SER A 454 4.34 -11.96 24.13
N ALA A 455 3.91 -11.03 23.28
CA ALA A 455 4.64 -10.66 22.06
C ALA A 455 6.07 -10.17 22.32
N ILE A 456 6.35 -9.52 23.46
CA ILE A 456 7.73 -9.12 23.80
C ILE A 456 8.56 -10.37 24.13
N LEU A 457 8.07 -11.22 25.03
CA LEU A 457 8.80 -12.41 25.47
C LEU A 457 9.15 -13.31 24.28
N TYR A 458 8.16 -13.64 23.45
CA TYR A 458 8.36 -14.51 22.30
C TYR A 458 9.29 -13.90 21.26
N ASN A 459 9.06 -12.64 20.86
CA ASN A 459 9.87 -12.02 19.79
C ASN A 459 11.30 -11.72 20.23
N VAL A 460 11.53 -11.39 21.51
CA VAL A 460 12.89 -11.23 22.05
C VAL A 460 13.59 -12.58 22.15
N ALA A 461 12.89 -13.63 22.59
CA ALA A 461 13.43 -15.00 22.60
C ALA A 461 13.86 -15.43 21.19
N GLU A 462 13.01 -15.18 20.19
CA GLU A 462 13.28 -15.51 18.80
C GLU A 462 14.44 -14.70 18.21
N ALA A 463 14.54 -13.40 18.55
CA ALA A 463 15.69 -12.59 18.15
C ALA A 463 17.01 -13.11 18.75
N LEU A 464 17.00 -13.47 20.05
CA LEU A 464 18.16 -14.06 20.72
C LEU A 464 18.53 -15.43 20.13
N PHE A 465 17.53 -16.24 19.80
CA PHE A 465 17.73 -17.54 19.16
C PHE A 465 18.42 -17.39 17.79
N ARG A 466 17.97 -16.42 16.97
CA ARG A 466 18.58 -16.12 15.65
C ARG A 466 20.00 -15.60 15.75
N GLU A 467 20.36 -14.90 16.83
CA GLU A 467 21.74 -14.46 17.12
C GLU A 467 22.57 -15.53 17.86
N ALA A 468 22.07 -16.76 17.99
CA ALA A 468 22.72 -17.89 18.68
C ALA A 468 22.97 -17.69 20.19
N GLU A 469 22.22 -16.79 20.84
CA GLU A 469 22.23 -16.58 22.29
C GLU A 469 21.24 -17.53 23.00
N TYR A 470 21.43 -18.84 22.83
CA TYR A 470 20.43 -19.86 23.20
C TYR A 470 20.07 -19.89 24.68
N GLU A 471 21.04 -19.74 25.59
CA GLU A 471 20.77 -19.78 27.04
C GLU A 471 19.82 -18.65 27.47
N LYS A 472 20.01 -17.46 26.92
CA LYS A 472 19.11 -16.33 27.18
C LYS A 472 17.75 -16.55 26.53
N ALA A 473 17.73 -17.03 25.28
CA ALA A 473 16.48 -17.32 24.57
C ALA A 473 15.60 -18.32 25.34
N ILE A 474 16.20 -19.39 25.90
CA ILE A 474 15.50 -20.39 26.71
C ILE A 474 14.79 -19.73 27.90
N SER A 475 15.46 -18.84 28.63
CA SER A 475 14.84 -18.14 29.77
C SER A 475 13.61 -17.32 29.36
N PHE A 476 13.62 -16.66 28.19
CA PHE A 476 12.46 -15.92 27.70
C PHE A 476 11.33 -16.85 27.23
N TYR A 477 11.67 -17.98 26.61
CA TYR A 477 10.69 -19.00 26.24
C TYR A 477 10.04 -19.64 27.46
N ASP A 478 10.81 -19.94 28.52
CA ASP A 478 10.29 -20.47 29.77
C ASP A 478 9.33 -19.48 30.44
N ASP A 479 9.69 -18.19 30.49
CA ASP A 479 8.81 -17.12 30.98
C ASP A 479 7.54 -16.98 30.12
N PHE A 480 7.65 -17.14 28.81
CA PHE A 480 6.50 -17.11 27.90
C PHE A 480 5.57 -18.30 28.18
N ILE A 481 6.11 -19.51 28.25
CA ILE A 481 5.35 -20.73 28.50
C ILE A 481 4.67 -20.64 29.87
N ALA A 482 5.40 -20.24 30.92
CA ALA A 482 4.86 -20.16 32.27
C ALA A 482 3.63 -19.24 32.39
N ASN A 483 3.60 -18.13 31.62
CA ASN A 483 2.56 -17.11 31.74
C ASN A 483 1.49 -17.16 30.62
N TYR A 484 1.80 -17.77 29.46
CA TYR A 484 0.99 -17.65 28.25
C TYR A 484 0.76 -18.99 27.50
N THR A 485 0.77 -20.12 28.21
CA THR A 485 0.50 -21.47 27.65
C THR A 485 -0.75 -21.58 26.77
N TYR A 486 -1.74 -20.71 26.94
CA TYR A 486 -2.97 -20.69 26.14
C TYR A 486 -2.80 -20.08 24.74
N ILE A 487 -1.67 -19.42 24.44
CA ILE A 487 -1.37 -18.86 23.12
C ILE A 487 -0.73 -19.95 22.26
N THR A 488 -1.50 -20.52 21.34
CA THR A 488 -1.09 -21.69 20.54
C THR A 488 -0.71 -21.36 19.09
N GLN A 489 -0.80 -20.10 18.67
CA GLN A 489 -0.52 -19.67 17.29
C GLN A 489 0.29 -18.36 17.29
N SER A 490 1.39 -18.34 16.51
CA SER A 490 2.02 -17.11 16.04
C SER A 490 1.21 -16.56 14.87
N GLY A 491 1.17 -15.23 14.75
CA GLY A 491 0.32 -14.51 13.78
C GLY A 491 0.99 -14.31 12.43
#